data_AF-A0A2N2K5T2-F1
#
_entry.id   AF-A0A2N2K5T2-F1
#
_cell.length_a   1.000
_cell.length_b   1.000
_cell.length_c   1.000
_cell.angle_alpha   90.00
_cell.angle_beta   90.00
_cell.angle_gamma   90.00
#
_symmetry.space_group_name_H-M   'P 1'
#
loop_
_entity.id
_entity.type
_entity.pdbx_description
1 polymer ?
#
loop_
_entity_poly.entity_id
_entity_poly.type
_entity_poly.pdbx_seq_one_letter_code
_entity_poly.pdbx_strand_id
1 'polypeptide(L)' 'MLHPDQKRILKSMTPSEKLKAAMNLYYSARELKAGGLRHQHPDWTEEKIQQKVREIFSHAGD' A
#
# COMPACT_ATOMS: atom_id res chain seq x y z
N MET A 1 -10.23 -5.69 12.49
CA MET A 1 -11.62 -5.27 12.23
C MET A 1 -11.63 -3.76 12.06
N LEU A 2 -12.39 -3.20 11.09
CA LEU A 2 -12.46 -1.74 10.87
C LEU A 2 -13.18 -1.06 12.04
N HIS A 3 -12.72 0.14 12.42
CA HIS A 3 -13.37 0.96 13.43
C HIS A 3 -14.79 1.37 12.97
N PRO A 4 -15.79 1.50 13.85
CA PRO A 4 -17.17 1.87 13.48
C PRO A 4 -17.26 3.13 12.60
N ASP A 5 -16.47 4.16 12.89
CA ASP A 5 -16.43 5.38 12.08
C ASP A 5 -15.88 5.16 10.67
N GLN A 6 -14.84 4.34 10.51
CA GLN A 6 -14.30 4.00 9.20
C GLN A 6 -15.35 3.28 8.35
N LYS A 7 -16.17 2.42 8.97
CA LYS A 7 -17.29 1.73 8.31
C LYS A 7 -18.37 2.70 7.88
N ARG A 8 -18.70 3.70 8.70
CA ARG A 8 -19.68 4.75 8.37
C ARG A 8 -19.22 5.60 7.19
N ILE A 9 -17.96 6.07 7.23
CA ILE A 9 -17.35 6.87 6.16
C ILE A 9 -17.30 6.08 4.85
N LEU A 10 -16.85 4.82 4.89
CA LEU A 10 -16.77 4.00 3.69
C LEU A 10 -18.15 3.74 3.07
N LYS A 11 -19.20 3.65 3.89
CA LYS A 11 -20.60 3.51 3.40
C LYS A 11 -21.11 4.78 2.74
N SER A 12 -20.69 5.97 3.18
CA SER A 12 -21.14 7.25 2.61
C SER A 12 -20.37 7.65 1.35
N MET A 13 -19.21 7.04 1.08
CA MET A 13 -18.43 7.33 -0.13
C MET A 13 -19.15 6.88 -1.41
N THR A 14 -19.09 7.73 -2.42
CA THR A 14 -19.40 7.38 -3.81
C THR A 14 -18.40 6.32 -4.35
N PRO A 15 -18.74 5.61 -5.44
CA PRO A 15 -17.82 4.65 -6.04
C PRO A 15 -16.46 5.26 -6.45
N SER A 16 -16.43 6.49 -6.97
CA SER A 16 -15.19 7.17 -7.35
C SER A 16 -14.32 7.53 -6.16
N GLU A 17 -14.92 7.96 -5.04
CA GLU A 17 -14.19 8.21 -3.79
C GLU A 17 -13.61 6.92 -3.20
N LYS A 18 -14.36 5.82 -3.26
CA LYS A 18 -13.85 4.49 -2.85
C LYS A 18 -12.66 4.06 -3.69
N LEU A 19 -12.75 4.24 -5.01
CA LEU A 19 -11.63 3.93 -5.91
C LEU A 19 -10.40 4.79 -5.57
N LYS A 20 -10.60 6.09 -5.37
CA LYS A 20 -9.51 7.00 -4.97
C LYS A 20 -8.88 6.57 -3.63
N ALA A 21 -9.70 6.24 -2.63
CA ALA A 21 -9.22 5.78 -1.33
C ALA A 21 -8.44 4.46 -1.44
N ALA A 22 -8.93 3.51 -2.25
CA ALA A 22 -8.24 2.25 -2.50
C ALA A 22 -6.88 2.45 -3.19
N MET A 23 -6.83 3.32 -4.22
CA MET A 23 -5.58 3.65 -4.90
C MET A 23 -4.57 4.34 -3.96
N ASN A 24 -5.04 5.28 -3.13
CA ASN A 24 -4.18 5.92 -2.14
C ASN A 24 -3.61 4.88 -1.16
N LEU A 25 -4.44 3.97 -0.65
CA LEU A 25 -3.99 2.90 0.23
C LEU A 25 -2.96 1.99 -0.45
N TYR A 26 -3.18 1.65 -1.71
CA TYR A 26 -2.26 0.84 -2.51
C TYR A 26 -0.87 1.49 -2.63
N TYR A 27 -0.80 2.78 -2.99
CA TYR A 27 0.49 3.47 -3.10
C TYR A 27 1.17 3.64 -1.74
N SER A 28 0.44 4.06 -0.71
CA SER A 28 1.00 4.21 0.64
C SER A 28 1.54 2.89 1.20
N ALA A 29 0.89 1.76 0.92
CA ALA A 29 1.40 0.45 1.32
C ALA A 29 2.74 0.12 0.65
N ARG A 30 2.92 0.48 -0.62
CA ARG A 30 4.19 0.27 -1.35
C ARG A 30 5.30 1.17 -0.82
N GLU A 31 4.99 2.43 -0.52
CA GLU A 31 5.95 3.38 0.10
C GLU A 31 6.40 2.90 1.48
N LEU A 32 5.46 2.47 2.32
CA LEU A 32 5.76 1.91 3.63
C LEU A 32 6.64 0.66 3.51
N LYS A 33 6.33 -0.21 2.54
CA LYS A 33 7.14 -1.41 2.29
C LYS A 33 8.55 -1.07 1.83
N ALA A 34 8.70 -0.08 0.94
CA ALA A 34 10.00 0.41 0.51
C ALA A 34 10.81 0.94 1.71
N GLY A 35 10.20 1.75 2.58
CA GLY A 35 10.84 2.25 3.80
C GLY A 35 11.32 1.12 4.72
N GLY A 36 10.49 0.10 4.93
CA GLY A 36 10.87 -1.09 5.70
C GLY A 36 12.03 -1.86 5.08
N LEU A 37 12.04 -2.02 3.75
CA LEU A 37 13.15 -2.68 3.05
C LEU A 37 14.45 -1.88 3.14
N ARG A 38 14.41 -0.55 3.03
CA ARG A 38 15.60 0.31 3.21
C ARG A 38 16.18 0.17 4.61
N HIS A 39 15.32 0.06 5.63
CA HIS A 39 15.75 -0.16 7.00
C HIS A 39 16.39 -1.54 7.21
N GLN A 40 15.82 -2.58 6.59
CA GLN A 40 16.30 -3.97 6.71
C GLN A 40 17.55 -4.26 5.87
N HIS A 41 17.72 -3.54 4.76
CA HIS A 41 18.78 -3.76 3.76
C HIS A 41 19.45 -2.42 3.39
N PRO A 42 20.26 -1.83 4.29
CA PRO A 42 20.89 -0.53 4.06
C PRO A 42 21.92 -0.54 2.92
N ASP A 43 22.38 -1.71 2.49
CA ASP A 43 23.32 -1.95 1.40
C ASP A 43 22.64 -2.02 0.01
N TRP A 44 21.32 -2.15 -0.05
CA TRP A 44 20.61 -2.25 -1.32
C TRP A 44 20.46 -0.90 -2.01
N THR A 45 20.62 -0.91 -3.34
CA THR A 45 20.31 0.27 -4.15
C THR A 45 18.80 0.49 -4.23
N GLU A 46 18.39 1.72 -4.54
CA GLU A 46 16.97 2.06 -4.67
C GLU A 46 16.28 1.23 -5.76
N GLU A 47 16.97 0.92 -6.86
CA GLU A 47 16.44 0.07 -7.93
C GLU A 47 16.08 -1.32 -7.42
N LYS A 48 16.96 -1.91 -6.58
CA LYS A 48 16.74 -3.23 -5.98
C LYS A 48 15.58 -3.20 -4.98
N ILE A 49 15.46 -2.13 -4.20
CA ILE A 49 14.30 -1.90 -3.31
C ILE A 49 13.01 -1.85 -4.13
N GLN A 50 12.97 -1.05 -5.20
CA GLN A 50 11.79 -0.90 -6.04
C GLN A 50 11.42 -2.19 -6.79
N GLN A 51 12.41 -2.93 -7.28
CA GLN A 51 12.18 -4.26 -7.85
C GLN A 51 11.55 -5.19 -6.81
N LYS A 52 12.09 -5.22 -5.58
CA LYS A 52 11.56 -6.11 -4.55
C LYS A 52 10.15 -5.74 -4.11
N VAL A 53 9.84 -4.44 -4.03
CA VAL A 53 8.46 -3.98 -3.78
C VAL A 53 7.52 -4.46 -4.90
N ARG A 54 7.94 -4.40 -6.17
CA ARG A 54 7.13 -4.93 -7.27
C ARG A 54 6.86 -6.43 -7.13
N GLU A 55 7.88 -7.22 -6.84
CA GLU A 55 7.74 -8.67 -6.62
C GLU A 55 6.81 -9.00 -5.45
N ILE A 56 6.87 -8.24 -4.35
CA ILE A 56 6.01 -8.49 -3.19
C ILE A 56 4.54 -8.21 -3.52
N PHE A 57 4.28 -7.14 -4.26
CA PHE A 57 2.92 -6.76 -4.62
C PHE A 57 2.38 -7.46 -5.88
N SER A 58 3.21 -8.18 -6.65
CA SER A 58 2.76 -8.99 -7.79
C SER A 58 2.07 -10.29 -7.36
N HIS A 59 2.36 -10.79 -6.16
CA HIS A 59 1.75 -11.99 -5.58
C HIS A 59 0.67 -11.66 -4.53
N ALA A 60 0.31 -10.38 -4.37
CA ALA A 60 -0.59 -9.96 -3.29
C ALA A 60 -2.08 -10.25 -3.58
N GLY A 61 -2.41 -10.71 -4.78
CA GLY A 61 -3.77 -11.05 -5.22
C GLY A 61 -3.99 -12.54 -5.50
N ASP A 62 -2.99 -13.39 -5.27
CA ASP A 62 -3.06 -14.86 -5.40
C ASP A 62 -3.38 -15.53 -4.04
#